data_AF-A0AAU5XD17-F1
#
_entry.id   AF-A0AAU5XD17-F1
#
_cell.length_a   1.000
_cell.length_b   1.000
_cell.length_c   1.000
_cell.angle_alpha   90.00
_cell.angle_beta   90.00
_cell.angle_gamma   90.00
#
_symmetry.space_group_name_H-M   'P 1'
#
loop_
_entity.id
_entity.type
_entity.pdbx_description
1 polymer ?
#
loop_
_entity_poly.entity_id
_entity_poly.type
_entity_poly.pdbx_seq_one_letter_code
_entity_poly.pdbx_strand_id
1 'polypeptide(L)'
;MTVRWAERVADLLEFVRFEPVLGESVVVKTADAILHTRMLRDPPDRVAAAIDEGLAGTVRLTELAPGGRDEADFRDFLARLRRRLEDLRPWPEWRYEQVGRSAWGASGVRPVAHLALSTVRLGNLLGVLFERVTEAGTAVDMVVLRLADGPTVALAREVGSSRPGTGLLVRGVEPADAVLAAFLGATGIGRDQVTWVADDGVRRERARMTGPVGLRHGRAYDVDTGRIGVGHVSDPASGRPVEVELTVAPYRGDERDLTLRAGDRFQVGSASWRLVRVDGAGGYDYVVWIAPADEAT
;
A
#
# COMPACT_ATOMS: atom_id res chain seq x y z
N MET A 1 -32.57 -0.90 11.79
CA MET A 1 -31.27 -1.57 11.56
C MET A 1 -31.41 -2.31 10.25
N THR A 2 -30.82 -1.77 9.18
CA THR A 2 -30.71 -2.50 7.91
C THR A 2 -29.97 -3.80 8.19
N VAL A 3 -30.53 -4.92 7.71
CA VAL A 3 -29.91 -6.22 7.98
C VAL A 3 -28.64 -6.30 7.14
N ARG A 4 -27.50 -6.56 7.79
CA ARG A 4 -26.15 -6.51 7.17
C ARG A 4 -25.99 -7.34 5.89
N TRP A 5 -26.85 -8.34 5.66
CA TRP A 5 -26.85 -9.12 4.42
C TRP A 5 -27.44 -8.33 3.24
N ALA A 6 -28.44 -7.47 3.48
CA ALA A 6 -29.14 -6.75 2.43
C ALA A 6 -28.23 -5.73 1.73
N GLU A 7 -27.36 -5.06 2.48
CA GLU A 7 -26.34 -4.16 1.94
C GLU A 7 -25.36 -4.91 1.02
N ARG A 8 -24.92 -6.11 1.43
CA ARG A 8 -24.03 -6.95 0.60
C ARG A 8 -24.68 -7.42 -0.68
N VAL A 9 -25.93 -7.86 -0.58
CA VAL A 9 -26.69 -8.26 -1.77
C VAL A 9 -26.92 -7.04 -2.67
N ALA A 10 -27.24 -5.87 -2.12
CA ALA A 10 -27.37 -4.64 -2.89
C ALA A 10 -26.08 -4.31 -3.66
N ASP A 11 -24.91 -4.39 -3.01
CA ASP A 11 -23.61 -4.15 -3.67
C ASP A 11 -23.34 -5.13 -4.83
N LEU A 12 -23.68 -6.42 -4.65
CA LEU A 12 -23.58 -7.43 -5.72
C LEU A 12 -24.50 -7.11 -6.90
N LEU A 13 -25.75 -6.74 -6.60
CA LEU A 13 -26.75 -6.45 -7.63
C LEU A 13 -26.40 -5.15 -8.37
N GLU A 14 -25.92 -4.14 -7.66
CA GLU A 14 -25.40 -2.90 -8.23
C GLU A 14 -24.21 -3.16 -9.16
N PHE A 15 -23.30 -4.06 -8.76
CA PHE A 15 -22.14 -4.45 -9.58
C PHE A 15 -22.54 -5.06 -10.93
N VAL A 16 -23.65 -5.81 -10.99
CA VAL A 16 -24.12 -6.45 -12.23
C VAL A 16 -25.26 -5.70 -12.93
N ARG A 17 -25.73 -4.56 -12.39
CA ARG A 17 -26.95 -3.90 -12.87
C ARG A 17 -26.87 -3.45 -14.33
N PHE A 18 -25.65 -3.16 -14.81
CA PHE A 18 -25.39 -2.69 -16.18
C PHE A 18 -25.15 -3.84 -17.15
N GLU A 19 -25.09 -5.08 -16.67
CA GLU A 19 -24.98 -6.24 -17.55
C GLU A 19 -26.33 -6.44 -18.26
N PRO A 20 -26.36 -6.52 -19.60
CA PRO A 20 -27.62 -6.67 -20.34
C PRO A 20 -28.30 -8.00 -19.99
N VAL A 21 -27.51 -9.07 -19.80
CA VAL A 21 -27.98 -10.41 -19.49
C VAL A 21 -27.16 -10.98 -18.34
N LEU A 22 -27.82 -11.43 -17.26
CA LEU A 22 -27.16 -12.10 -16.13
C LEU A 22 -26.85 -13.57 -16.46
N GLY A 23 -26.16 -13.82 -17.56
CA GLY A 23 -25.80 -15.17 -18.01
C GLY A 23 -24.66 -15.80 -17.21
N GLU A 24 -24.22 -16.98 -17.65
CA GLU A 24 -23.11 -17.70 -17.01
C GLU A 24 -21.79 -16.90 -17.01
N SER A 25 -21.53 -16.13 -18.07
CA SER A 25 -20.36 -15.26 -18.14
C SER A 25 -20.32 -14.23 -17.00
N VAL A 26 -21.46 -13.66 -16.64
CA VAL A 26 -21.58 -12.71 -15.50
C VAL A 26 -21.39 -13.44 -14.18
N VAL A 27 -21.95 -14.65 -14.03
CA VAL A 27 -21.73 -15.48 -12.83
C VAL A 27 -20.25 -15.79 -12.62
N VAL A 28 -19.55 -16.22 -13.67
CA VAL A 28 -18.10 -16.50 -13.62
C VAL A 28 -17.32 -15.23 -13.27
N LYS A 29 -17.59 -14.12 -13.96
CA LYS A 29 -16.96 -12.82 -13.69
C LYS A 29 -17.18 -12.35 -12.25
N THR A 30 -18.41 -12.47 -11.74
CA THR A 30 -18.72 -12.04 -10.37
C THR A 30 -18.10 -12.98 -9.33
N ALA A 31 -18.07 -14.29 -9.58
CA ALA A 31 -17.36 -15.23 -8.70
C ALA A 31 -15.85 -14.94 -8.66
N ASP A 32 -15.22 -14.70 -9.82
CA ASP A 32 -13.82 -14.30 -9.92
C ASP A 32 -13.57 -12.97 -9.18
N ALA A 33 -14.48 -12.02 -9.34
CA ALA A 33 -14.46 -10.77 -8.60
C ALA A 33 -14.54 -11.00 -7.08
N ILE A 34 -15.42 -11.87 -6.58
CA ILE A 34 -15.52 -12.16 -5.13
C ILE A 34 -14.25 -12.83 -4.59
N LEU A 35 -13.69 -13.79 -5.33
CA LEU A 35 -12.57 -14.60 -4.85
C LEU A 35 -11.23 -13.87 -4.94
N HIS A 36 -11.01 -13.13 -6.02
CA HIS A 36 -9.70 -12.60 -6.38
C HIS A 36 -9.63 -11.08 -6.37
N THR A 37 -10.76 -10.39 -6.50
CA THR A 37 -10.81 -8.93 -6.42
C THR A 37 -11.39 -8.52 -5.07
N ARG A 38 -10.86 -7.46 -4.47
CA ARG A 38 -11.45 -6.92 -3.23
C ARG A 38 -12.55 -5.89 -3.51
N MET A 39 -13.03 -5.82 -4.76
CA MET A 39 -14.05 -4.86 -5.21
C MET A 39 -15.36 -4.93 -4.40
N LEU A 40 -15.79 -6.14 -4.04
CA LEU A 40 -17.04 -6.38 -3.30
C LEU A 40 -16.85 -6.35 -1.76
N ARG A 41 -15.66 -5.95 -1.29
CA ARG A 41 -15.28 -5.61 0.11
C ARG A 41 -15.44 -6.70 1.18
N ASP A 42 -16.20 -7.76 0.93
CA ASP A 42 -16.45 -8.85 1.87
C ASP A 42 -15.84 -10.18 1.42
N PRO A 43 -15.36 -11.00 2.38
CA PRO A 43 -14.79 -12.30 2.08
C PRO A 43 -15.84 -13.28 1.51
N PRO A 44 -15.41 -14.28 0.70
CA PRO A 44 -16.31 -15.18 -0.02
C PRO A 44 -17.34 -15.90 0.85
N ASP A 45 -16.99 -16.20 2.10
CA ASP A 45 -17.88 -16.85 3.07
C ASP A 45 -19.05 -15.95 3.50
N ARG A 46 -18.76 -14.68 3.79
CA ARG A 46 -19.80 -13.70 4.15
C ARG A 46 -20.67 -13.34 2.95
N VAL A 47 -20.09 -13.28 1.76
CA VAL A 47 -20.84 -13.07 0.52
C VAL A 47 -21.77 -14.26 0.27
N ALA A 48 -21.28 -15.50 0.38
CA ALA A 48 -22.11 -16.70 0.23
C ALA A 48 -23.25 -16.74 1.26
N ALA A 49 -22.98 -16.44 2.53
CA ALA A 49 -24.00 -16.37 3.58
C ALA A 49 -25.05 -15.29 3.29
N ALA A 50 -24.63 -14.11 2.83
CA ALA A 50 -25.56 -13.04 2.47
C ALA A 50 -26.44 -13.41 1.28
N ILE A 51 -25.91 -14.16 0.30
CA ILE A 51 -26.69 -14.71 -0.81
C ILE A 51 -27.72 -15.72 -0.29
N ASP A 52 -27.32 -16.63 0.61
CA ASP A 52 -28.22 -17.61 1.21
C ASP A 52 -29.38 -16.92 1.97
N GLU A 53 -29.08 -15.89 2.77
CA GLU A 53 -30.08 -15.08 3.47
C GLU A 53 -31.00 -14.31 2.51
N GLY A 54 -30.45 -13.71 1.44
CA GLY A 54 -31.23 -12.99 0.44
C GLY A 54 -32.16 -13.89 -0.38
N LEU A 55 -31.73 -15.12 -0.69
CA LEU A 55 -32.55 -16.11 -1.38
C LEU A 55 -33.67 -16.65 -0.49
N ALA A 56 -33.41 -16.86 0.81
CA ALA A 56 -34.40 -17.32 1.78
C ALA A 56 -35.37 -16.22 2.26
N GLY A 57 -34.94 -14.95 2.20
CA GLY A 57 -35.67 -13.80 2.70
C GLY A 57 -36.85 -13.38 1.82
N THR A 58 -37.80 -12.68 2.44
CA THR A 58 -39.00 -12.10 1.78
C THR A 58 -38.75 -10.70 1.20
N VAL A 59 -37.56 -10.13 1.41
CA VAL A 59 -37.19 -8.82 0.84
C VAL A 59 -37.16 -8.94 -0.68
N ARG A 60 -37.66 -7.92 -1.36
CA ARG A 60 -37.60 -7.83 -2.82
C ARG A 60 -36.22 -7.36 -3.24
N LEU A 61 -35.50 -8.18 -4.00
CA LEU A 61 -34.17 -7.84 -4.52
C LEU A 61 -34.22 -6.62 -5.44
N THR A 62 -35.33 -6.40 -6.16
CA THR A 62 -35.52 -5.19 -6.99
C THR A 62 -35.63 -3.89 -6.20
N GLU A 63 -35.94 -3.95 -4.90
CA GLU A 63 -35.90 -2.78 -4.01
C GLU A 63 -34.47 -2.45 -3.57
N LEU A 64 -33.58 -3.46 -3.52
CA LEU A 64 -32.17 -3.28 -3.16
C LEU A 64 -31.35 -2.69 -4.32
N ALA A 65 -31.71 -2.99 -5.56
CA ALA A 65 -31.06 -2.46 -6.76
C ALA A 65 -32.09 -2.05 -7.83
N PRO A 66 -32.66 -0.84 -7.73
CA PRO A 66 -33.61 -0.34 -8.72
C PRO A 66 -32.98 -0.23 -10.11
N GLY A 67 -33.58 -0.87 -11.11
CA GLY A 67 -32.99 -0.85 -12.47
C GLY A 67 -33.86 -1.46 -13.59
N GLY A 68 -35.14 -1.72 -13.34
CA GLY A 68 -36.06 -2.28 -14.34
C GLY A 68 -35.87 -3.77 -14.64
N ARG A 69 -35.00 -4.47 -13.92
CA ARG A 69 -34.83 -5.93 -14.00
C ARG A 69 -35.91 -6.66 -13.19
N ASP A 70 -36.29 -7.85 -13.63
CA ASP A 70 -37.23 -8.71 -12.90
C ASP A 70 -36.58 -9.27 -11.61
N GLU A 71 -37.39 -9.43 -10.56
CA GLU A 71 -37.02 -10.13 -9.34
C GLU A 71 -36.56 -11.56 -9.62
N ALA A 72 -37.22 -12.25 -10.56
CA ALA A 72 -36.89 -13.62 -10.93
C ALA A 72 -35.46 -13.74 -11.48
N ASP A 73 -35.04 -12.78 -12.32
CA ASP A 73 -33.67 -12.73 -12.87
C ASP A 73 -32.62 -12.57 -11.77
N PHE A 74 -32.86 -11.68 -10.81
CA PHE A 74 -31.93 -11.49 -9.70
C PHE A 74 -31.82 -12.74 -8.82
N ARG A 75 -32.94 -13.41 -8.52
CA ARG A 75 -32.93 -14.65 -7.72
C ARG A 75 -32.22 -15.78 -8.45
N ASP A 76 -32.46 -15.96 -9.75
CA ASP A 76 -31.78 -16.98 -10.55
C ASP A 76 -30.26 -16.71 -10.64
N PHE A 77 -29.87 -15.45 -10.87
CA PHE A 77 -28.47 -15.04 -10.86
C PHE A 77 -27.77 -15.35 -9.53
N LEU A 78 -28.37 -14.93 -8.40
CA LEU A 78 -27.80 -15.18 -7.07
C LEU A 78 -27.70 -16.68 -6.76
N ALA A 79 -28.71 -17.48 -7.16
CA ALA A 79 -28.68 -18.92 -6.98
C ALA A 79 -27.56 -19.60 -7.80
N ARG A 80 -27.34 -19.17 -9.05
CA ARG A 80 -26.22 -19.64 -9.88
C ARG A 80 -24.87 -19.22 -9.30
N LEU A 81 -24.75 -17.96 -8.86
CA LEU A 81 -23.55 -17.44 -8.22
C LEU A 81 -23.21 -18.22 -6.94
N ARG A 82 -24.20 -18.52 -6.10
CA ARG A 82 -24.01 -19.30 -4.88
C ARG A 82 -23.47 -20.71 -5.14
N ARG A 83 -24.03 -21.40 -6.14
CA ARG A 83 -23.53 -22.71 -6.58
C ARG A 83 -22.10 -22.62 -7.09
N ARG A 84 -21.82 -21.62 -7.94
CA ARG A 84 -20.48 -21.41 -8.47
C ARG A 84 -19.44 -21.15 -7.38
N LEU A 85 -19.78 -20.37 -6.35
CA LEU A 85 -18.90 -20.15 -5.20
C LEU A 85 -18.64 -21.45 -4.43
N GLU A 86 -19.65 -22.33 -4.27
CA GLU A 86 -19.46 -23.63 -3.61
C GLU A 86 -18.49 -24.53 -4.38
N ASP A 87 -18.64 -24.59 -5.71
CA ASP A 87 -17.81 -25.40 -6.60
C ASP A 87 -16.33 -24.95 -6.60
N LEU A 88 -16.05 -23.71 -6.18
CA LEU A 88 -14.71 -23.12 -6.13
C LEU A 88 -14.05 -23.22 -4.76
N ARG A 89 -14.56 -24.07 -3.85
CA ARG A 89 -13.89 -24.36 -2.57
C ARG A 89 -12.64 -25.24 -2.77
N PRO A 90 -11.59 -25.09 -1.93
CA PRO A 90 -11.48 -24.12 -0.83
C PRO A 90 -11.24 -22.69 -1.34
N TRP A 91 -11.88 -21.72 -0.71
CA TRP A 91 -11.72 -20.31 -1.06
C TRP A 91 -10.34 -19.79 -0.67
N PRO A 92 -9.78 -18.82 -1.42
CA PRO A 92 -8.53 -18.18 -1.05
C PRO A 92 -8.68 -17.46 0.29
N GLU A 93 -7.66 -17.58 1.14
CA GLU A 93 -7.65 -16.94 2.45
C GLU A 93 -7.53 -15.41 2.31
N TRP A 94 -8.42 -14.69 3.00
CA TRP A 94 -8.39 -13.23 3.02
C TRP A 94 -7.45 -12.73 4.10
N ARG A 95 -6.25 -12.29 3.70
CA ARG A 95 -5.22 -11.80 4.65
C ARG A 95 -5.55 -10.48 5.35
N TYR A 96 -6.51 -9.73 4.85
CA TYR A 96 -7.01 -8.49 5.44
C TYR A 96 -8.43 -8.18 4.95
N GLU A 97 -9.13 -7.31 5.69
CA GLU A 97 -10.49 -6.83 5.43
C GLU A 97 -10.52 -5.30 5.54
N GLN A 98 -11.19 -4.61 4.61
CA GLN A 98 -11.48 -3.19 4.76
C GLN A 98 -12.61 -3.00 5.77
N VAL A 99 -12.36 -2.22 6.82
CA VAL A 99 -13.38 -1.87 7.82
C VAL A 99 -13.72 -0.39 7.74
N GLY A 100 -14.95 -0.04 8.11
CA GLY A 100 -15.40 1.36 8.06
C GLY A 100 -14.57 2.28 8.96
N ARG A 101 -14.44 3.55 8.57
CA ARG A 101 -13.73 4.60 9.33
C ARG A 101 -14.13 4.64 10.81
N SER A 102 -15.43 4.44 11.09
CA SER A 102 -15.98 4.44 12.45
C SER A 102 -15.34 3.42 13.39
N ALA A 103 -14.73 2.36 12.86
CA ALA A 103 -14.03 1.35 13.66
C ALA A 103 -12.64 1.81 14.16
N TRP A 104 -12.04 2.85 13.57
CA TRP A 104 -10.66 3.24 13.85
C TRP A 104 -10.50 4.02 15.17
N GLY A 105 -11.35 5.02 15.42
CA GLY A 105 -11.21 5.95 16.55
C GLY A 105 -9.97 6.86 16.46
N ALA A 106 -10.08 8.11 16.90
CA ALA A 106 -8.99 9.10 16.75
C ALA A 106 -7.89 9.00 17.83
N SER A 107 -8.13 8.29 18.95
CA SER A 107 -7.20 8.23 20.08
C SER A 107 -6.15 7.13 19.93
N GLY A 108 -4.92 7.42 20.38
CA GLY A 108 -3.83 6.44 20.42
C GLY A 108 -3.32 6.01 19.04
N VAL A 109 -3.52 6.85 18.02
CA VAL A 109 -3.01 6.64 16.66
C VAL A 109 -1.55 7.08 16.60
N ARG A 110 -0.69 6.24 16.05
CA ARG A 110 0.73 6.54 15.83
C ARG A 110 1.19 6.08 14.45
N PRO A 111 2.11 6.83 13.81
CA PRO A 111 2.70 6.40 12.55
C PRO A 111 3.63 5.20 12.77
N VAL A 112 3.59 4.27 11.84
CA VAL A 112 4.47 3.08 11.81
C VAL A 112 5.48 3.22 10.68
N ALA A 113 5.00 3.60 9.51
CA ALA A 113 5.82 3.69 8.31
C ALA A 113 5.22 4.66 7.30
N HIS A 114 6.02 5.00 6.30
CA HIS A 114 5.62 5.79 5.15
C HIS A 114 5.79 4.95 3.90
N LEU A 115 4.70 4.74 3.17
CA LEU A 115 4.70 3.98 1.93
C LEU A 115 4.96 4.95 0.77
N ALA A 116 5.93 4.65 -0.09
CA ALA A 116 6.26 5.42 -1.29
C ALA A 116 5.22 5.24 -2.43
N LEU A 117 3.95 5.00 -2.07
CA LEU A 117 2.85 4.73 -2.98
C LEU A 117 1.73 5.73 -2.73
N SER A 118 1.12 6.21 -3.82
CA SER A 118 -0.08 7.06 -3.73
C SER A 118 -1.29 6.26 -3.26
N THR A 119 -2.29 6.94 -2.71
CA THR A 119 -3.57 6.34 -2.30
C THR A 119 -4.26 5.62 -3.47
N VAL A 120 -4.19 6.16 -4.69
CA VAL A 120 -4.70 5.51 -5.90
C VAL A 120 -3.95 4.20 -6.19
N ARG A 121 -2.62 4.21 -6.16
CA ARG A 121 -1.83 3.01 -6.42
C ARG A 121 -2.04 1.95 -5.36
N LEU A 122 -2.12 2.35 -4.09
CA LEU A 122 -2.44 1.46 -2.97
C LEU A 122 -3.85 0.90 -3.08
N GLY A 123 -4.84 1.73 -3.41
CA GLY A 123 -6.22 1.28 -3.60
C GLY A 123 -6.32 0.21 -4.68
N ASN A 124 -5.66 0.42 -5.81
CA ASN A 124 -5.61 -0.56 -6.89
C ASN A 124 -4.86 -1.84 -6.50
N LEU A 125 -3.71 -1.72 -5.81
CA LEU A 125 -2.91 -2.86 -5.39
C LEU A 125 -3.65 -3.73 -4.36
N LEU A 126 -4.33 -3.09 -3.42
CA LEU A 126 -5.01 -3.75 -2.31
C LEU A 126 -6.47 -4.12 -2.65
N GLY A 127 -7.00 -3.59 -3.75
CA GLY A 127 -8.40 -3.68 -4.14
C GLY A 127 -9.35 -2.96 -3.17
N VAL A 128 -8.89 -1.89 -2.52
CA VAL A 128 -9.65 -1.13 -1.52
C VAL A 128 -9.89 0.30 -1.97
N LEU A 129 -10.94 0.93 -1.44
CA LEU A 129 -11.24 2.33 -1.72
C LEU A 129 -10.85 3.20 -0.54
N PHE A 130 -10.11 4.27 -0.84
CA PHE A 130 -9.83 5.33 0.13
C PHE A 130 -11.03 6.26 0.21
N GLU A 131 -11.50 6.48 1.43
CA GLU A 131 -12.56 7.42 1.74
C GLU A 131 -11.95 8.78 2.06
N ARG A 132 -12.53 9.85 1.53
CA ARG A 132 -12.14 11.22 1.92
C ARG A 132 -12.88 11.60 3.19
N VAL A 133 -12.13 11.90 4.24
CA VAL A 133 -12.64 12.31 5.55
C VAL A 133 -12.05 13.65 5.96
N THR A 134 -12.76 14.40 6.79
CA THR A 134 -12.25 15.65 7.38
C THR A 134 -11.89 15.39 8.84
N GLU A 135 -10.62 15.58 9.18
CA GLU A 135 -10.10 15.43 10.55
C GLU A 135 -9.41 16.71 11.00
N ALA A 136 -9.87 17.27 12.12
CA ALA A 136 -9.35 18.53 12.67
C ALA A 136 -9.27 19.69 11.65
N GLY A 137 -10.20 19.73 10.68
CA GLY A 137 -10.23 20.74 9.62
C GLY A 137 -9.41 20.40 8.37
N THR A 138 -8.70 19.28 8.37
CA THR A 138 -7.87 18.80 7.25
C THR A 138 -8.56 17.66 6.52
N ALA A 139 -8.62 17.73 5.19
CA ALA A 139 -9.09 16.62 4.37
C ALA A 139 -8.01 15.54 4.25
N VAL A 140 -8.38 14.29 4.50
CA VAL A 140 -7.50 13.11 4.49
C VAL A 140 -8.16 12.02 3.65
N ASP A 141 -7.42 11.46 2.70
CA ASP A 141 -7.81 10.23 2.02
C ASP A 141 -7.34 9.05 2.90
N MET A 142 -8.27 8.22 3.36
CA MET A 142 -7.98 7.16 4.33
C MET A 142 -8.68 5.83 3.99
N VAL A 143 -8.00 4.72 4.25
CA VAL A 143 -8.63 3.40 4.35
C VAL A 143 -8.18 2.71 5.64
N VAL A 144 -9.08 1.97 6.27
CA VAL A 144 -8.82 1.21 7.49
C VAL A 144 -8.89 -0.29 7.16
N LEU A 145 -7.86 -1.03 7.54
CA LEU A 145 -7.72 -2.44 7.27
C LEU A 145 -7.58 -3.21 8.58
N ARG A 146 -8.33 -4.31 8.71
CA ARG A 146 -8.11 -5.32 9.75
C ARG A 146 -7.32 -6.47 9.13
N LEU A 147 -6.11 -6.72 9.63
CA LEU A 147 -5.31 -7.87 9.19
C LEU A 147 -5.86 -9.15 9.84
N ALA A 148 -5.85 -10.28 9.13
CA ALA A 148 -6.52 -11.52 9.56
C ALA A 148 -6.08 -11.98 10.97
N ASP A 149 -4.78 -12.04 11.20
CA ASP A 149 -4.17 -12.45 12.48
C ASP A 149 -3.47 -11.28 13.19
N GLY A 150 -3.94 -10.06 12.98
CA GLY A 150 -3.10 -8.89 13.24
C GLY A 150 -3.82 -7.62 13.68
N PRO A 151 -3.05 -6.53 13.78
CA PRO A 151 -3.56 -5.22 14.19
C PRO A 151 -4.56 -4.68 13.15
N THR A 152 -5.42 -3.78 13.60
CA THR A 152 -6.10 -2.86 12.68
C THR A 152 -5.12 -1.73 12.35
N VAL A 153 -4.94 -1.47 11.05
CA VAL A 153 -4.07 -0.41 10.53
C VAL A 153 -4.87 0.58 9.68
N ALA A 154 -4.37 1.80 9.53
CA ALA A 154 -4.93 2.76 8.59
C ALA A 154 -3.85 3.22 7.62
N LEU A 155 -4.24 3.37 6.36
CA LEU A 155 -3.44 4.04 5.35
C LEU A 155 -4.05 5.42 5.16
N ALA A 156 -3.27 6.46 5.39
CA ALA A 156 -3.77 7.83 5.39
C ALA A 156 -2.85 8.78 4.64
N ARG A 157 -3.44 9.71 3.89
CA ARG A 157 -2.72 10.80 3.24
C ARG A 157 -3.53 12.09 3.35
N GLU A 158 -2.91 13.14 3.85
CA GLU A 158 -3.47 14.49 3.81
C GLU A 158 -3.61 14.98 2.36
N VAL A 159 -4.81 15.45 2.02
CA VAL A 159 -5.14 15.97 0.70
C VAL A 159 -4.44 17.31 0.50
N GLY A 160 -3.71 17.45 -0.61
CA GLY A 160 -2.91 18.64 -0.89
C GLY A 160 -1.52 18.65 -0.25
N SER A 161 -1.18 17.62 0.53
CA SER A 161 0.18 17.48 1.08
C SER A 161 1.22 17.36 -0.04
N SER A 162 2.28 18.17 0.04
CA SER A 162 3.43 18.13 -0.86
C SER A 162 4.31 16.90 -0.61
N ARG A 163 4.16 16.22 0.55
CA ARG A 163 4.87 14.99 0.85
C ARG A 163 4.28 13.84 0.00
N PRO A 164 5.06 13.24 -0.92
CA PRO A 164 4.58 12.10 -1.70
C PRO A 164 4.41 10.87 -0.81
N GLY A 165 3.49 9.98 -1.16
CA GLY A 165 3.28 8.70 -0.47
C GLY A 165 2.09 8.69 0.50
N THR A 166 1.99 7.63 1.30
CA THR A 166 0.87 7.35 2.21
C THR A 166 1.39 6.85 3.54
N GLY A 167 0.93 7.43 4.65
CA GLY A 167 1.31 6.98 5.99
C GLY A 167 0.59 5.69 6.37
N LEU A 168 1.35 4.72 6.90
CA LEU A 168 0.82 3.57 7.63
C LEU A 168 0.72 3.93 9.10
N LEU A 169 -0.49 3.89 9.62
CA LEU A 169 -0.82 4.21 11.00
C LEU A 169 -1.29 2.93 11.71
N VAL A 170 -1.07 2.87 13.00
CA VAL A 170 -1.64 1.84 13.88
C VAL A 170 -2.25 2.50 15.10
N ARG A 171 -3.24 1.83 15.68
CA ARG A 171 -3.79 2.17 16.97
C ARG A 171 -3.34 1.12 17.99
N GLY A 172 -2.82 1.58 19.12
CA GLY A 172 -2.42 0.70 20.21
C GLY A 172 -0.92 0.70 20.50
N VAL A 173 -0.52 -0.26 21.32
CA VAL A 173 0.83 -0.39 21.91
C VAL A 173 1.69 -1.46 21.25
N GLU A 174 1.17 -2.11 20.19
CA GLU A 174 1.88 -3.14 19.45
C GLU A 174 3.23 -2.61 18.95
N PRO A 175 4.31 -3.40 18.87
CA PRO A 175 5.57 -2.90 18.31
C PRO A 175 5.43 -2.50 16.83
N ALA A 176 5.98 -1.34 16.44
CA ALA A 176 5.86 -0.80 15.07
C ALA A 176 6.40 -1.77 14.00
N ASP A 177 7.49 -2.47 14.31
CA ASP A 177 8.11 -3.48 13.46
C ASP A 177 7.24 -4.72 13.26
N ALA A 178 6.59 -5.20 14.33
CA ALA A 178 5.64 -6.30 14.25
C ALA A 178 4.42 -5.92 13.39
N VAL A 179 3.89 -4.71 13.57
CA VAL A 179 2.76 -4.19 12.76
C VAL A 179 3.15 -4.10 11.29
N LEU A 180 4.31 -3.53 10.99
CA LEU A 180 4.78 -3.41 9.61
C LEU A 180 5.01 -4.78 8.98
N ALA A 181 5.64 -5.72 9.68
CA ALA A 181 5.84 -7.08 9.19
C ALA A 181 4.52 -7.78 8.85
N ALA A 182 3.52 -7.68 9.74
CA ALA A 182 2.18 -8.21 9.51
C ALA A 182 1.51 -7.57 8.28
N PHE A 183 1.59 -6.24 8.16
CA PHE A 183 1.03 -5.51 7.03
C PHE A 183 1.68 -5.94 5.69
N LEU A 184 3.00 -6.04 5.63
CA LEU A 184 3.70 -6.45 4.41
C LEU A 184 3.42 -7.91 4.05
N GLY A 185 3.37 -8.81 5.04
CA GLY A 185 3.00 -10.22 4.81
C GLY A 185 1.56 -10.37 4.30
N ALA A 186 0.64 -9.54 4.80
CA ALA A 186 -0.76 -9.56 4.39
C ALA A 186 -0.98 -8.98 2.99
N THR A 187 -0.26 -7.91 2.63
CA THR A 187 -0.49 -7.15 1.40
C THR A 187 0.42 -7.51 0.24
N GLY A 188 1.55 -8.17 0.50
CA GLY A 188 2.57 -8.45 -0.52
C GLY A 188 3.35 -7.21 -0.98
N ILE A 189 3.18 -6.06 -0.32
CA ILE A 189 3.96 -4.86 -0.61
C ILE A 189 5.43 -5.14 -0.27
N GLY A 190 6.32 -4.84 -1.23
CA GLY A 190 7.74 -5.00 -1.04
C GLY A 190 8.29 -4.02 0.01
N ARG A 191 9.24 -4.49 0.84
CA ARG A 191 9.93 -3.67 1.86
C ARG A 191 10.61 -2.44 1.26
N ASP A 192 10.95 -2.53 -0.01
CA ASP A 192 11.62 -1.52 -0.80
C ASP A 192 10.72 -0.30 -1.12
N GLN A 193 9.41 -0.43 -0.91
CA GLN A 193 8.41 0.64 -1.04
C GLN A 193 8.11 1.32 0.31
N VAL A 194 8.85 1.01 1.38
CA VAL A 194 8.57 1.45 2.74
C VAL A 194 9.74 2.20 3.35
N THR A 195 9.48 3.40 3.84
CA THR A 195 10.38 4.16 4.71
C THR A 195 9.87 4.06 6.13
N TRP A 196 10.73 3.67 7.08
CA TRP A 196 10.36 3.65 8.49
C TRP A 196 10.10 5.06 8.99
N VAL A 197 8.98 5.25 9.70
CA VAL A 197 8.84 6.41 10.56
C VAL A 197 9.46 5.98 11.87
N ALA A 198 10.74 6.32 12.07
CA ALA A 198 11.36 6.11 13.36
C ALA A 198 10.47 6.80 14.41
N ASP A 199 10.20 6.10 15.51
CA ASP A 199 9.49 6.65 16.65
C ASP A 199 10.22 7.94 17.05
N ASP A 200 9.65 9.10 16.73
CA ASP A 200 10.31 10.42 16.76
C ASP A 200 10.87 10.76 18.17
N GLY A 201 10.47 9.99 19.20
CA GLY A 201 10.93 10.14 20.58
C GLY A 201 11.89 9.08 21.12
N VAL A 202 12.02 7.87 20.57
CA VAL A 202 12.63 6.73 21.33
C VAL A 202 13.79 6.01 20.62
N ARG A 203 14.07 6.28 19.34
CA ARG A 203 15.26 5.75 18.64
C ARG A 203 16.03 6.82 17.86
N ARG A 204 16.47 7.86 18.57
CA ARG A 204 17.73 8.55 18.22
C ARG A 204 18.97 7.79 18.69
N GLU A 205 18.85 6.50 18.97
CA GLU A 205 19.94 5.56 18.74
C GLU A 205 19.96 5.26 17.24
N ARG A 206 20.29 6.30 16.44
CA ARG A 206 20.73 6.11 15.06
C ARG A 206 21.93 5.20 15.18
N ALA A 207 21.79 3.96 14.75
CA ALA A 207 22.96 3.16 14.41
C ALA A 207 23.75 4.06 13.47
N ARG A 208 24.87 4.63 13.96
CA ARG A 208 25.85 5.28 13.09
C ARG A 208 26.03 4.27 11.96
N MET A 209 25.76 4.69 10.72
CA MET A 209 25.99 3.80 9.60
C MET A 209 27.50 3.67 9.45
N THR A 210 28.11 2.76 10.22
CA THR A 210 29.57 2.52 10.29
C THR A 210 30.02 1.63 9.14
N GLY A 211 29.30 1.64 8.02
CA GLY A 211 29.50 0.67 6.96
C GLY A 211 28.99 1.16 5.61
N PRO A 212 29.43 0.51 4.51
CA PRO A 212 29.00 0.87 3.17
C PRO A 212 27.49 0.69 2.97
N VAL A 213 26.87 1.65 2.30
CA VAL A 213 25.45 1.65 1.94
C VAL A 213 25.31 1.58 0.42
N GLY A 214 24.53 0.62 -0.06
CA GLY A 214 24.20 0.47 -1.48
C GLY A 214 22.98 1.30 -1.87
N LEU A 215 23.18 2.27 -2.75
CA LEU A 215 22.14 3.13 -3.33
C LEU A 215 21.71 2.60 -4.69
N ARG A 216 20.44 2.78 -5.04
CA ARG A 216 19.85 2.40 -6.34
C ARG A 216 19.20 3.61 -7.01
N HIS A 217 19.17 3.59 -8.33
CA HIS A 217 18.52 4.61 -9.15
C HIS A 217 17.08 4.88 -8.74
N GLY A 218 16.66 6.15 -8.80
CA GLY A 218 15.28 6.56 -8.55
C GLY A 218 14.83 6.46 -7.09
N ARG A 219 15.76 6.25 -6.15
CA ARG A 219 15.49 6.20 -4.72
C ARG A 219 16.34 7.21 -3.96
N ALA A 220 15.71 7.91 -3.03
CA ALA A 220 16.40 8.70 -2.02
C ALA A 220 16.57 7.87 -0.74
N TYR A 221 17.74 7.97 -0.13
CA TYR A 221 18.11 7.29 1.10
C TYR A 221 18.37 8.35 2.17
N ASP A 222 17.70 8.23 3.31
CA ASP A 222 17.99 9.05 4.48
C ASP A 222 19.33 8.61 5.10
N VAL A 223 20.21 9.58 5.31
CA VAL A 223 21.47 9.45 6.04
C VAL A 223 21.44 10.40 7.23
N ASP A 224 22.41 10.31 8.15
CA ASP A 224 22.41 11.05 9.43
C ASP A 224 21.99 12.54 9.29
N THR A 225 22.47 13.23 8.28
CA THR A 225 22.36 14.69 8.16
C THR A 225 21.60 15.16 6.93
N GLY A 226 20.98 14.24 6.17
CA GLY A 226 20.19 14.59 4.98
C GLY A 226 19.77 13.37 4.18
N ARG A 227 19.47 13.58 2.89
CA ARG A 227 19.10 12.53 1.94
C ARG A 227 20.08 12.48 0.77
N ILE A 228 20.28 11.29 0.21
CA ILE A 228 21.10 11.06 -0.97
C ILE A 228 20.28 10.22 -1.96
N GLY A 229 20.17 10.66 -3.20
CA GLY A 229 19.59 9.89 -4.30
C GLY A 229 20.59 9.70 -5.44
N VAL A 230 20.41 8.65 -6.24
CA VAL A 230 21.21 8.42 -7.45
C VAL A 230 20.41 8.86 -8.67
N GLY A 231 20.87 9.91 -9.34
CA GLY A 231 20.31 10.43 -10.57
C GLY A 231 20.76 9.63 -11.78
N HIS A 232 22.07 9.45 -11.97
CA HIS A 232 22.62 8.79 -13.16
C HIS A 232 23.94 8.08 -12.87
N VAL A 233 24.26 7.07 -13.67
CA VAL A 233 25.58 6.40 -13.69
C VAL A 233 26.01 6.30 -15.14
N SER A 234 27.18 6.86 -15.47
CA SER A 234 27.71 6.87 -16.83
C SER A 234 28.06 5.46 -17.32
N ASP A 235 27.94 5.22 -18.62
CA ASP A 235 28.31 3.95 -19.24
C ASP A 235 29.85 3.73 -19.27
N PRO A 236 30.37 2.65 -18.65
CA PRO A 236 31.79 2.30 -18.68
C PRO A 236 32.31 1.97 -20.09
N ALA A 237 31.43 1.60 -21.05
CA ALA A 237 31.83 1.26 -22.43
C ALA A 237 32.49 2.44 -23.18
N SER A 238 32.35 3.67 -22.65
CA SER A 238 33.00 4.87 -23.19
C SER A 238 34.53 4.92 -22.97
N GLY A 239 35.10 3.98 -22.21
CA GLY A 239 36.54 3.98 -21.85
C GLY A 239 36.93 5.07 -20.85
N ARG A 240 35.96 5.87 -20.38
CA ARG A 240 36.15 6.85 -19.31
C ARG A 240 35.88 6.20 -17.94
N PRO A 241 36.47 6.73 -16.85
CA PRO A 241 36.08 6.32 -15.50
C PRO A 241 34.58 6.52 -15.28
N VAL A 242 33.94 5.59 -14.55
CA VAL A 242 32.52 5.69 -14.22
C VAL A 242 32.27 6.91 -13.33
N GLU A 243 31.35 7.76 -13.77
CA GLU A 243 30.83 8.92 -13.07
C GLU A 243 29.41 8.64 -12.57
N VAL A 244 29.12 9.08 -11.34
CA VAL A 244 27.84 8.94 -10.68
C VAL A 244 27.29 10.33 -10.39
N GLU A 245 26.10 10.61 -10.88
CA GLU A 245 25.33 11.79 -10.51
C GLU A 245 24.50 11.48 -9.28
N LEU A 246 24.81 12.15 -8.17
CA LEU A 246 24.08 12.07 -6.91
C LEU A 246 23.34 13.37 -6.64
N THR A 247 22.09 13.27 -6.23
CA THR A 247 21.34 14.38 -5.64
C THR A 247 21.46 14.30 -4.13
N VAL A 248 21.99 15.33 -3.50
CA VAL A 248 22.19 15.42 -2.06
C VAL A 248 21.34 16.55 -1.48
N ALA A 249 20.49 16.22 -0.51
CA ALA A 249 19.59 17.16 0.15
C ALA A 249 19.79 17.14 1.67
N PRO A 250 20.65 18.01 2.24
CA PRO A 250 20.78 18.17 3.69
C PRO A 250 19.44 18.51 4.34
N TYR A 251 19.17 18.04 5.56
CA TYR A 251 17.91 18.40 6.26
C TYR A 251 17.80 19.90 6.56
N ARG A 252 18.94 20.59 6.64
CA ARG A 252 19.04 22.04 6.81
C ARG A 252 19.96 22.60 5.72
N GLY A 253 19.46 22.67 4.50
CA GLY A 253 20.18 23.25 3.38
C GLY A 253 19.47 22.99 2.05
N ASP A 254 20.02 23.57 1.01
CA ASP A 254 19.53 23.38 -0.35
C ASP A 254 19.99 22.04 -0.93
N GLU A 255 19.15 21.46 -1.77
CA GLU A 255 19.46 20.31 -2.60
C GLU A 255 20.55 20.66 -3.63
N ARG A 256 21.45 19.71 -3.90
CA ARG A 256 22.57 19.87 -4.82
C ARG A 256 22.83 18.59 -5.59
N ASP A 257 23.12 18.73 -6.87
CA ASP A 257 23.57 17.62 -7.70
C ASP A 257 25.10 17.60 -7.76
N LEU A 258 25.66 16.40 -7.63
CA LEU A 258 27.10 16.15 -7.58
C LEU A 258 27.45 15.07 -8.60
N THR A 259 28.47 15.31 -9.42
CA THR A 259 29.09 14.26 -10.25
C THR A 259 30.33 13.75 -9.53
N LEU A 260 30.33 12.48 -9.13
CA LEU A 260 31.38 11.85 -8.33
C LEU A 260 31.97 10.63 -9.03
N ARG A 261 33.23 10.32 -8.71
CA ARG A 261 33.94 9.09 -9.08
C ARG A 261 34.29 8.28 -7.83
N ALA A 262 34.60 6.99 -8.02
CA ALA A 262 35.04 6.14 -6.91
C ALA A 262 36.29 6.75 -6.23
N GLY A 263 36.21 6.93 -4.91
CA GLY A 263 37.20 7.62 -4.08
C GLY A 263 36.82 9.06 -3.70
N ASP A 264 35.95 9.72 -4.47
CA ASP A 264 35.58 11.11 -4.21
C ASP A 264 34.81 11.25 -2.90
N ARG A 265 35.09 12.35 -2.21
CA ARG A 265 34.43 12.72 -0.95
C ARG A 265 33.38 13.79 -1.20
N PHE A 266 32.29 13.72 -0.45
CA PHE A 266 31.21 14.70 -0.49
C PHE A 266 30.61 14.93 0.90
N GLN A 267 29.84 16.00 1.04
CA GLN A 267 29.19 16.36 2.30
C GLN A 267 27.68 16.19 2.19
N VAL A 268 27.07 15.66 3.25
CA VAL A 268 25.62 15.74 3.47
C VAL A 268 25.44 16.43 4.81
N GLY A 269 24.90 17.65 4.84
CA GLY A 269 24.87 18.45 6.08
C GLY A 269 26.26 18.56 6.72
N SER A 270 26.42 18.05 7.94
CA SER A 270 27.70 18.04 8.67
C SER A 270 28.47 16.72 8.59
N ALA A 271 28.00 15.73 7.82
CA ALA A 271 28.64 14.42 7.71
C ALA A 271 29.42 14.30 6.39
N SER A 272 30.63 13.74 6.51
CA SER A 272 31.53 13.48 5.38
C SER A 272 31.33 12.06 4.85
N TRP A 273 31.14 11.92 3.55
CA TRP A 273 30.91 10.66 2.86
C TRP A 273 31.92 10.48 1.72
N ARG A 274 32.11 9.23 1.28
CA ARG A 274 32.87 8.89 0.09
C ARG A 274 32.11 7.94 -0.81
N LEU A 275 32.24 8.11 -2.12
CA LEU A 275 31.81 7.12 -3.10
C LEU A 275 32.83 5.98 -3.11
N VAL A 276 32.43 4.78 -2.75
CA VAL A 276 33.33 3.62 -2.61
C VAL A 276 33.52 2.91 -3.95
N ARG A 277 32.43 2.51 -4.59
CA ARG A 277 32.43 1.78 -5.87
C ARG A 277 31.04 1.76 -6.50
N VAL A 278 30.96 1.31 -7.75
CA VAL A 278 29.70 1.06 -8.45
C VAL A 278 29.71 -0.37 -8.97
N ASP A 279 28.71 -1.16 -8.59
CA ASP A 279 28.53 -2.52 -9.10
C ASP A 279 27.48 -2.50 -10.23
N GLY A 280 27.71 -3.25 -11.31
CA GLY A 280 26.76 -3.37 -12.42
C GLY A 280 26.62 -2.13 -13.32
N ALA A 281 27.64 -1.28 -13.39
CA ALA A 281 27.64 -0.10 -14.26
C ALA A 281 27.39 -0.49 -15.74
N GLY A 282 26.61 0.32 -16.46
CA GLY A 282 26.18 0.07 -17.85
C GLY A 282 24.84 -0.67 -17.99
N GLY A 283 24.26 -1.18 -16.90
CA GLY A 283 22.90 -1.72 -16.85
C GLY A 283 21.92 -0.83 -16.10
N TYR A 284 20.63 -1.18 -16.09
CA TYR A 284 19.61 -0.49 -15.27
C TYR A 284 19.61 -0.91 -13.80
N ASP A 285 20.36 -1.96 -13.45
CA ASP A 285 20.32 -2.62 -12.14
C ASP A 285 21.58 -2.38 -11.30
N TYR A 286 22.22 -1.23 -11.50
CA TYR A 286 23.45 -0.87 -10.80
C TYR A 286 23.21 -0.58 -9.31
N VAL A 287 24.28 -0.72 -8.52
CA VAL A 287 24.32 -0.33 -7.10
C VAL A 287 25.52 0.58 -6.86
N VAL A 288 25.25 1.79 -6.34
CA VAL A 288 26.27 2.78 -5.98
C VAL A 288 26.56 2.65 -4.49
N TRP A 289 27.78 2.29 -4.13
CA TRP A 289 28.17 2.10 -2.73
C TRP A 289 28.82 3.36 -2.16
N ILE A 290 28.28 3.90 -1.07
CA ILE A 290 28.87 5.02 -0.33
C ILE A 290 29.25 4.60 1.09
N ALA A 291 30.18 5.30 1.75
CA ALA A 291 30.52 5.08 3.16
C ALA A 291 30.89 6.40 3.85
N PRO A 292 30.81 6.50 5.20
CA PRO A 292 31.37 7.64 5.91
C PRO A 292 32.86 7.79 5.59
N ALA A 293 33.33 9.03 5.40
CA ALA A 293 34.72 9.31 5.07
C ALA A 293 35.63 9.37 6.31
N ASP A 294 35.06 9.52 7.51
CA ASP A 294 35.79 9.74 8.77
C ASP A 294 36.15 8.44 9.50
N GLU A 295 35.74 7.28 8.99
CA GLU A 295 36.26 5.98 9.42
C GLU A 295 37.52 5.65 8.61
N ALA A 296 38.61 6.32 8.96
CA ALA A 296 39.93 5.89 8.54
C ALA A 296 40.28 4.59 9.28
N THR A 297 40.24 3.46 8.54
CA THR A 297 41.06 2.27 8.85
C THR A 297 42.54 2.63 8.91
#